data_AF-S6GP58-F1
#
_entry.id   AF-S6GP58-F1
#
_cell.length_a   1.000
_cell.length_b   1.000
_cell.length_c   1.000
_cell.angle_alpha   90.00
_cell.angle_beta   90.00
_cell.angle_gamma   90.00
#
_symmetry.space_group_name_H-M   'P 1'
#
loop_
_entity.id
_entity.type
_entity.pdbx_description
1 polymer ?
#
loop_
_entity_poly.entity_id
_entity_poly.type
_entity_poly.pdbx_seq_one_letter_code
_entity_poly.pdbx_strand_id
1 'polypeptide(L)'
;MKALPIILRVIGVIQIVLGLFYLLAPNYLLQAMGHSVPEVDIQYPLAMLASRFLLLGAVMLYIAKAPYRYVLWIKVMVLIQCIDLAAGILHTGLGHVEISLSGFAMFNASWMIVLLLLLMPKANSDKMLAESN
;
A
#
# COMPACT_ATOMS: atom_id res chain seq x y z
N MET A 1 19.69 1.71 -11.05
CA MET A 1 18.21 1.83 -10.97
C MET A 1 17.81 2.66 -9.73
N LYS A 2 17.59 3.98 -9.87
CA LYS A 2 17.25 4.88 -8.73
C LYS A 2 15.74 4.95 -8.44
N ALA A 3 14.88 4.47 -9.35
CA ALA A 3 13.42 4.60 -9.25
C ALA A 3 12.81 3.77 -8.10
N LEU A 4 13.21 2.50 -7.94
CA LEU A 4 12.65 1.62 -6.92
C LEU A 4 12.81 2.18 -5.48
N PRO A 5 14.01 2.64 -5.05
CA PRO A 5 14.16 3.34 -3.77
C PRO A 5 13.22 4.53 -3.57
N ILE A 6 12.98 5.33 -4.63
CA ILE A 6 12.10 6.50 -4.56
C ILE A 6 10.65 6.05 -4.38
N ILE A 7 10.19 5.10 -5.19
CA ILE A 7 8.83 4.58 -5.11
C ILE A 7 8.56 3.95 -3.74
N LEU A 8 9.51 3.18 -3.19
CA LEU A 8 9.37 2.62 -1.85
C LEU A 8 9.25 3.70 -0.76
N ARG A 9 9.96 4.83 -0.90
CA ARG A 9 9.79 5.96 0.02
C ARG A 9 8.44 6.62 -0.11
N VAL A 10 7.96 6.84 -1.33
CA VAL A 10 6.64 7.42 -1.59
C VAL A 10 5.56 6.54 -1.00
N ILE A 11 5.58 5.24 -1.28
CA ILE A 11 4.65 4.26 -0.69
C ILE A 11 4.75 4.29 0.83
N GLY A 12 5.97 4.28 1.38
CA GLY A 12 6.21 4.33 2.82
C GLY A 12 5.59 5.55 3.49
N VAL A 13 5.75 6.73 2.90
CA VAL A 13 5.15 7.98 3.41
C VAL A 13 3.62 7.93 3.34
N ILE A 14 3.05 7.50 2.21
CA ILE A 14 1.59 7.38 2.06
C ILE A 14 1.01 6.45 3.12
N GLN A 15 1.65 5.30 3.34
CA GLN A 15 1.24 4.31 4.34
C GLN A 15 1.31 4.90 5.76
N ILE A 16 2.38 5.62 6.11
CA ILE A 16 2.48 6.27 7.42
C ILE A 16 1.39 7.33 7.60
N VAL A 17 1.19 8.21 6.61
CA VAL A 17 0.18 9.26 6.68
C VAL A 17 -1.22 8.67 6.84
N LEU A 18 -1.58 7.67 6.05
CA LEU A 18 -2.86 6.97 6.17
C LEU A 18 -3.00 6.27 7.54
N GLY A 19 -1.95 5.60 8.00
CA GLY A 19 -1.93 4.97 9.32
C GLY A 19 -2.16 5.98 10.45
N LEU A 20 -1.51 7.14 10.40
CA LEU A 20 -1.71 8.20 11.40
C LEU A 20 -3.14 8.73 11.38
N PHE A 21 -3.74 8.93 10.21
CA PHE A 21 -5.14 9.35 10.12
C PHE A 21 -6.09 8.28 10.67
N TYR A 22 -5.94 7.01 10.30
CA TYR A 22 -6.79 5.94 10.84
C TYR A 22 -6.61 5.73 12.35
N LEU A 23 -5.43 6.03 12.89
CA LEU A 23 -5.15 5.89 14.33
C LEU A 23 -5.69 7.07 15.15
N LEU A 24 -5.51 8.30 14.67
CA LEU A 24 -5.73 9.51 15.47
C LEU A 24 -7.01 10.27 15.08
N ALA A 25 -7.44 10.16 13.82
CA ALA A 25 -8.55 10.94 13.29
C ALA A 25 -9.35 10.21 12.18
N PRO A 26 -9.81 8.97 12.42
CA PRO A 26 -10.49 8.18 11.39
C PRO A 26 -11.77 8.85 10.88
N ASN A 27 -12.56 9.46 11.76
CA ASN A 27 -13.81 10.14 11.39
C ASN A 27 -13.56 11.34 10.48
N TYR A 28 -12.48 12.10 10.72
CA TYR A 28 -12.11 13.24 9.88
C TYR A 28 -11.72 12.76 8.48
N LEU A 29 -10.85 11.75 8.40
CA LEU A 29 -10.41 11.19 7.12
C LEU A 29 -11.60 10.67 6.30
N LEU A 30 -12.46 9.87 6.93
CA LEU A 30 -13.60 9.25 6.25
C LEU A 30 -14.61 10.29 5.76
N GLN A 31 -14.95 11.29 6.58
CA GLN A 31 -15.82 12.39 6.16
C GLN A 31 -15.21 13.23 5.04
N ALA A 32 -13.91 13.51 5.11
CA ALA A 32 -13.21 14.25 4.04
C ALA A 32 -13.22 13.49 2.70
N MET A 33 -13.30 12.16 2.75
CA MET A 33 -13.46 11.28 1.60
C MET A 33 -14.93 11.09 1.17
N GLY A 34 -15.89 11.68 1.89
CA GLY A 34 -17.33 11.56 1.61
C GLY A 34 -17.99 10.30 2.18
N HIS A 35 -17.28 9.49 2.98
CA HIS A 35 -17.87 8.35 3.68
C HIS A 35 -18.74 8.80 4.86
N SER A 36 -19.71 7.94 5.22
CA SER A 36 -20.43 8.07 6.48
C SER A 36 -19.49 7.97 7.67
N VAL A 37 -19.88 8.63 8.77
CA VAL A 37 -19.17 8.50 10.05
C VAL A 37 -19.44 7.11 10.61
N PRO A 38 -18.38 6.30 10.88
CA PRO A 38 -18.57 5.00 11.52
C PRO A 38 -19.14 5.13 12.93
N GLU A 39 -19.80 4.07 13.38
CA GLU A 39 -20.16 3.93 14.79
C GLU A 39 -18.91 3.93 15.68
N VAL A 40 -19.06 4.34 16.94
CA VAL A 40 -17.91 4.60 17.85
C VAL A 40 -17.11 3.33 18.12
N ASP A 41 -17.77 2.19 18.22
CA ASP A 41 -17.13 0.88 18.37
C ASP A 41 -16.26 0.52 17.15
N ILE A 42 -16.61 0.94 15.94
CA ILE A 42 -15.80 0.74 14.72
C ILE A 42 -14.50 1.56 14.72
N GLN A 43 -14.30 2.47 15.67
CA GLN A 43 -13.02 3.17 15.80
C GLN A 43 -11.89 2.24 16.28
N TYR A 44 -12.18 1.23 17.13
CA TYR A 44 -11.14 0.33 17.63
C TYR A 44 -10.54 -0.56 16.51
N PRO A 45 -11.33 -1.17 15.58
CA PRO A 45 -10.77 -1.91 14.46
C PRO A 45 -10.01 -1.01 13.48
N LEU A 46 -10.46 0.23 13.27
CA LEU A 46 -9.72 1.20 12.43
C LEU A 46 -8.37 1.56 13.04
N ALA A 47 -8.28 1.73 14.36
CA ALA A 47 -7.02 1.93 15.06
C ALA A 47 -6.12 0.68 14.99
N MET A 48 -6.67 -0.53 15.10
CA MET A 48 -5.88 -1.76 14.88
C MET A 48 -5.41 -1.88 13.43
N LEU A 49 -6.25 -1.50 12.46
CA LEU A 49 -5.94 -1.43 11.04
C LEU A 49 -4.77 -0.49 10.77
N ALA A 50 -4.70 0.64 11.49
CA ALA A 50 -3.62 1.61 11.38
C ALA A 50 -2.23 0.98 11.59
N SER A 51 -2.11 -0.03 12.47
CA SER A 51 -0.84 -0.68 12.76
C SER A 51 -0.16 -1.24 11.49
N ARG A 52 -0.94 -1.85 10.58
CA ARG A 52 -0.39 -2.41 9.33
C ARG A 52 0.16 -1.31 8.43
N PHE A 53 -0.56 -0.20 8.31
CA PHE A 53 -0.14 0.95 7.51
C PHE A 53 1.16 1.55 8.08
N LEU A 54 1.23 1.75 9.39
CA LEU A 54 2.42 2.31 10.05
C LEU A 54 3.64 1.39 9.95
N LEU A 55 3.50 0.11 10.28
CA LEU A 55 4.61 -0.85 10.24
C LEU A 55 5.09 -1.09 8.81
N LEU A 56 4.18 -1.33 7.86
CA LEU A 56 4.57 -1.55 6.47
C LEU A 56 5.17 -0.28 5.87
N GLY A 57 4.64 0.90 6.22
CA GLY A 57 5.23 2.16 5.82
C GLY A 57 6.67 2.31 6.30
N ALA A 58 6.92 2.02 7.58
CA ALA A 58 8.27 2.02 8.15
C ALA A 58 9.19 0.99 7.47
N VAL A 59 8.69 -0.22 7.19
CA VAL A 59 9.44 -1.23 6.45
C VAL A 59 9.79 -0.74 5.04
N MET A 60 8.86 -0.13 4.30
CA MET A 60 9.13 0.41 2.96
C MET A 60 10.24 1.47 2.98
N LEU A 61 10.19 2.38 3.96
CA LEU A 61 11.25 3.38 4.16
C LEU A 61 12.60 2.74 4.49
N TYR A 62 12.60 1.70 5.33
CA TYR A 62 13.80 0.96 5.72
C TYR A 62 14.44 0.25 4.52
N ILE A 63 13.66 -0.54 3.78
CA ILE A 63 14.16 -1.35 2.66
C ILE A 63 14.53 -0.51 1.43
N ALA A 64 14.03 0.72 1.31
CA ALA A 64 14.36 1.63 0.22
C ALA A 64 15.88 1.89 0.09
N LYS A 65 16.66 1.72 1.17
CA LYS A 65 18.13 1.86 1.15
C LYS A 65 18.83 0.72 0.41
N ALA A 66 18.26 -0.48 0.43
CA ALA A 66 18.86 -1.68 -0.17
C ALA A 66 17.77 -2.66 -0.66
N PRO A 67 16.92 -2.26 -1.63
CA PRO A 67 15.70 -3.01 -1.96
C PRO A 67 15.97 -4.42 -2.49
N TYR A 68 17.11 -4.64 -3.14
CA TYR A 68 17.56 -5.95 -3.65
C TYR A 68 17.73 -7.00 -2.55
N ARG A 69 18.01 -6.59 -1.31
CA ARG A 69 18.15 -7.50 -0.16
C ARG A 69 16.80 -7.91 0.44
N TYR A 70 15.72 -7.20 0.08
CA TYR A 70 14.43 -7.29 0.76
C TYR A 70 13.27 -7.52 -0.22
N VAL A 71 13.51 -8.27 -1.31
CA VAL A 71 12.50 -8.55 -2.34
C VAL A 71 11.23 -9.18 -1.77
N LEU A 72 11.33 -9.99 -0.70
CA LEU A 72 10.17 -10.55 -0.02
C LEU A 72 9.21 -9.46 0.47
N TRP A 73 9.72 -8.38 1.08
CA TRP A 73 8.90 -7.29 1.58
C TRP A 73 8.21 -6.50 0.46
N ILE A 74 8.86 -6.40 -0.71
CA ILE A 74 8.24 -5.82 -1.91
C ILE A 74 7.07 -6.70 -2.39
N LYS A 75 7.25 -8.02 -2.42
CA LYS A 75 6.19 -8.98 -2.78
C LYS A 75 5.03 -8.96 -1.79
N VAL A 76 5.32 -8.86 -0.48
CA VAL A 76 4.30 -8.71 0.57
C VAL A 76 3.49 -7.43 0.34
N MET A 77 4.15 -6.31 0.08
CA MET A 77 3.45 -5.06 -0.23
C MET A 77 2.54 -5.21 -1.46
N VAL A 78 3.05 -5.80 -2.55
CA VAL A 78 2.22 -6.08 -3.74
C VAL A 78 1.00 -6.93 -3.39
N LEU A 79 1.17 -8.01 -2.62
CA LEU A 79 0.07 -8.89 -2.24
C LEU A 79 -1.00 -8.16 -1.42
N ILE A 80 -0.59 -7.30 -0.49
CA ILE A 80 -1.52 -6.47 0.30
C ILE A 80 -2.32 -5.54 -0.61
N GLN A 81 -1.66 -4.87 -1.56
CA GLN A 81 -2.37 -4.01 -2.51
C GLN A 81 -3.32 -4.80 -3.40
N CYS A 82 -2.98 -6.03 -3.80
CA CYS A 82 -3.89 -6.90 -4.54
C CYS A 82 -5.15 -7.25 -3.71
N ILE A 83 -4.99 -7.52 -2.40
CA ILE A 83 -6.10 -7.79 -1.49
C ILE A 83 -6.97 -6.54 -1.34
N ASP A 84 -6.36 -5.37 -1.12
CA ASP A 84 -7.10 -4.11 -0.97
C ASP A 84 -7.85 -3.75 -2.27
N LEU A 85 -7.24 -3.96 -3.44
CA LEU A 85 -7.89 -3.77 -4.74
C LEU A 85 -9.05 -4.74 -4.95
N ALA A 86 -8.87 -6.02 -4.62
CA ALA A 86 -9.94 -7.01 -4.71
C ALA A 86 -11.12 -6.67 -3.79
N ALA A 87 -10.85 -6.22 -2.55
CA ALA A 87 -11.88 -5.75 -1.64
C ALA A 87 -12.64 -4.55 -2.22
N GLY A 88 -11.94 -3.56 -2.79
CA GLY A 88 -12.55 -2.41 -3.44
C GLY A 88 -13.47 -2.80 -4.60
N ILE A 89 -13.01 -3.70 -5.49
CA ILE A 89 -13.80 -4.21 -6.61
C ILE A 89 -15.04 -4.95 -6.12
N LEU A 90 -14.89 -5.84 -5.13
CA LEU A 90 -15.99 -6.62 -4.59
C LEU A 90 -17.06 -5.74 -3.93
N HIS A 91 -16.68 -4.83 -3.03
CA HIS A 91 -17.64 -3.96 -2.36
C HIS A 91 -18.31 -2.96 -3.31
N THR A 92 -17.61 -2.51 -4.35
CA THR A 92 -18.21 -1.66 -5.39
C THR A 92 -19.18 -2.47 -6.27
N GLY A 93 -18.79 -3.68 -6.69
CA GLY A 93 -19.62 -4.55 -7.53
C GLY A 93 -20.87 -5.07 -6.82
N LEU A 94 -20.82 -5.22 -5.49
CA LEU A 94 -21.97 -5.56 -4.64
C LEU A 94 -22.88 -4.35 -4.32
N GLY A 95 -22.49 -3.13 -4.71
CA GLY A 95 -23.25 -1.91 -4.41
C GLY A 95 -23.14 -1.43 -2.97
N HIS A 96 -22.19 -1.95 -2.18
CA HIS A 96 -21.96 -1.49 -0.80
C HIS A 96 -21.28 -0.12 -0.74
N VAL A 97 -20.46 0.19 -1.75
CA VAL A 97 -19.70 1.44 -1.83
C VAL A 97 -19.78 1.97 -3.26
N GLU A 98 -20.07 3.26 -3.42
CA GLU A 98 -20.04 3.89 -4.74
C GLU A 98 -18.62 3.97 -5.30
N ILE A 99 -18.50 3.94 -6.64
CA ILE A 99 -17.20 4.10 -7.32
C ILE A 99 -16.56 5.46 -7.05
N SER A 100 -17.36 6.49 -6.76
CA SER A 100 -16.92 7.82 -6.34
C SER A 100 -16.09 7.77 -5.03
N LEU A 101 -16.43 6.85 -4.13
CA LEU A 101 -15.79 6.66 -2.83
C LEU A 101 -14.63 5.64 -2.90
N SER A 102 -14.85 4.50 -3.56
CA SER A 102 -13.85 3.42 -3.64
C SER A 102 -12.77 3.68 -4.69
N GLY A 103 -13.05 4.51 -5.71
CA GLY A 103 -12.18 4.75 -6.86
C GLY A 103 -10.79 5.26 -6.48
N PHE A 104 -10.71 6.18 -5.52
CA PHE A 104 -9.42 6.70 -5.04
C PHE A 104 -8.56 5.61 -4.39
N ALA A 105 -9.16 4.78 -3.53
CA ALA A 105 -8.46 3.68 -2.88
C ALA A 105 -8.01 2.61 -3.88
N MET A 106 -8.88 2.24 -4.83
CA MET A 106 -8.56 1.28 -5.89
C MET A 106 -7.45 1.79 -6.81
N PHE A 107 -7.48 3.07 -7.19
CA PHE A 107 -6.40 3.68 -7.95
C PHE A 107 -5.08 3.63 -7.17
N ASN A 108 -5.13 3.95 -5.88
CA ASN A 108 -3.96 3.94 -5.00
C ASN A 108 -3.30 2.55 -4.94
N ALA A 109 -4.10 1.48 -4.78
CA ALA A 109 -3.60 0.11 -4.82
C ALA A 109 -3.02 -0.25 -6.20
N SER A 110 -3.74 0.10 -7.26
CA SER A 110 -3.39 -0.27 -8.64
C SER A 110 -2.03 0.27 -9.08
N TRP A 111 -1.75 1.56 -8.86
CA TRP A 111 -0.46 2.11 -9.27
C TRP A 111 0.70 1.51 -8.46
N MET A 112 0.50 1.23 -7.16
CA MET A 112 1.51 0.60 -6.33
C MET A 112 1.84 -0.81 -6.82
N ILE A 113 0.83 -1.62 -7.15
CA ILE A 113 1.01 -2.95 -7.74
C ILE A 113 1.85 -2.86 -9.01
N VAL A 114 1.41 -2.02 -9.96
CA VAL A 114 2.05 -1.89 -11.28
C VAL A 114 3.50 -1.45 -11.13
N LEU A 115 3.78 -0.37 -10.40
CA LEU A 115 5.14 0.14 -10.27
C LEU A 115 6.06 -0.82 -9.52
N LEU A 116 5.58 -1.46 -8.45
CA LEU A 116 6.40 -2.42 -7.72
C LEU A 116 6.70 -3.67 -8.54
N LEU A 117 5.75 -4.19 -9.32
CA LEU A 117 5.97 -5.32 -10.22
C LEU A 117 6.96 -4.98 -11.36
N LEU A 118 6.80 -3.81 -11.99
CA LEU A 118 7.67 -3.37 -13.07
C LEU A 118 9.11 -3.11 -12.62
N LEU A 119 9.28 -2.58 -11.41
CA LEU A 119 10.58 -2.19 -10.87
C LEU A 119 11.22 -3.28 -9.99
N MET A 120 10.53 -4.40 -9.74
CA MET A 120 11.03 -5.45 -8.86
C MET A 120 12.32 -6.07 -9.41
N PRO A 121 13.33 -6.30 -8.55
CA PRO A 121 14.51 -7.04 -8.96
C PRO A 121 14.13 -8.47 -9.38
N LYS A 122 14.49 -8.85 -10.61
CA LYS A 122 14.29 -10.21 -11.12
C LYS A 122 15.39 -11.12 -10.58
N ALA A 123 15.01 -12.29 -10.08
CA ALA A 123 15.89 -13.15 -9.30
C ALA A 123 17.07 -13.81 -10.06
N ASN A 124 17.29 -13.56 -11.36
CA ASN A 124 18.31 -14.33 -12.10
C ASN A 124 18.96 -13.70 -13.35
N SER A 125 18.69 -12.45 -13.72
CA SER A 125 19.31 -11.89 -14.94
C SER A 125 20.69 -11.26 -14.71
N ASP A 126 20.97 -10.78 -13.50
CA ASP A 126 22.23 -10.05 -13.23
C ASP A 126 23.40 -10.99 -12.85
N LYS A 127 23.12 -12.21 -12.36
CA LYS A 127 24.18 -13.22 -12.13
C LYS A 127 24.69 -13.84 -13.43
N MET A 128 23.80 -14.15 -14.38
CA MET A 128 24.20 -14.72 -15.67
C MET A 128 25.01 -13.75 -16.54
N LEU A 129 24.77 -12.44 -16.45
CA LEU A 129 25.57 -11.42 -17.17
C LEU A 129 26.91 -11.09 -16.49
N ALA A 130 27.03 -11.33 -15.19
CA ALA A 130 28.28 -11.16 -14.44
C ALA A 130 29.19 -12.38 -14.51
N GLU A 131 28.63 -13.58 -14.76
CA GLU A 131 29.39 -14.84 -14.93
C GLU A 131 29.72 -15.14 -16.41
N SER A 132 29.26 -14.32 -17.35
CA SER A 132 29.54 -14.44 -18.80
C SER A 132 30.50 -13.37 -19.37
N ASN A 133 31.11 -12.55 -18.50
CA ASN A 133 32.15 -11.58 -18.86
C ASN A 133 33.47 -11.86 -18.13
#